data_AF-A0A2W4RB20-F1
#
_entry.id   AF-A0A2W4RB20-F1
#
_cell.length_a   1.000
_cell.length_b   1.000
_cell.length_c   1.000
_cell.angle_alpha   90.00
_cell.angle_beta   90.00
_cell.angle_gamma   90.00
#
_symmetry.space_group_name_H-M   'P 1'
#
loop_
_entity.id
_entity.type
_entity.pdbx_description
1 polymer ?
#
loop_
_entity_poly.entity_id
_entity_poly.type
_entity_poly.pdbx_seq_one_letter_code
_entity_poly.pdbx_strand_id
1 'polypeptide(L)'
;MNFDTYQQQAGRTDPHPPGSRDAMLNGVLGLAGEVGEVVEAVKKHVFHGHALDRQALVGELGDVLWYVARLAAAFGISLDDVAVRNLDKLQRRYPNGFSSECSRNRPENAANSEHSPRSGSIADAGASQGVGLRLPSPEERDAFELAVREIAVVGGGEG
;
A
#
# COMPACT_ATOMS: atom_id res chain seq x y z
N MET A 1 2.34 15.46 -13.16
CA MET A 1 1.16 14.65 -12.77
C MET A 1 1.11 14.62 -11.25
N ASN A 2 -0.07 14.75 -10.62
CA ASN A 2 -0.24 14.55 -9.18
C ASN A 2 -0.78 13.13 -8.89
N PHE A 3 -0.88 12.73 -7.61
CA PHE A 3 -1.28 11.36 -7.27
C PHE A 3 -2.73 11.05 -7.63
N ASP A 4 -3.65 12.01 -7.51
CA ASP A 4 -5.03 11.81 -7.95
C ASP A 4 -5.13 11.58 -9.47
N THR A 5 -4.42 12.38 -10.26
CA THR A 5 -4.37 12.21 -11.73
C THR A 5 -3.76 10.86 -12.09
N TYR A 6 -2.70 10.47 -11.39
CA TYR A 6 -2.07 9.15 -11.58
C TYR A 6 -3.06 8.03 -11.25
N GLN A 7 -3.71 8.08 -10.08
CA GLN A 7 -4.67 7.08 -9.63
C GLN A 7 -5.84 6.92 -10.62
N GLN A 8 -6.37 8.03 -11.13
CA GLN A 8 -7.44 8.00 -12.15
C GLN A 8 -6.97 7.36 -13.46
N GLN A 9 -5.76 7.66 -13.92
CA GLN A 9 -5.23 7.10 -15.16
C GLN A 9 -4.89 5.61 -15.02
N ALA A 10 -4.27 5.22 -13.90
CA ALA A 10 -3.96 3.84 -13.56
C ALA A 10 -5.24 2.99 -13.43
N GLY A 11 -6.30 3.53 -12.81
CA GLY A 11 -7.57 2.83 -12.65
C GLY A 11 -8.26 2.47 -13.98
N ARG A 12 -7.93 3.13 -15.09
CA ARG A 12 -8.47 2.79 -16.41
C ARG A 12 -7.99 1.43 -16.93
N THR A 13 -6.90 0.90 -16.38
CA THR A 13 -6.32 -0.37 -16.79
C THR A 13 -6.69 -1.52 -15.85
N ASP A 14 -7.44 -1.26 -14.78
CA ASP A 14 -7.89 -2.31 -13.86
C ASP A 14 -9.05 -3.10 -14.47
N PRO A 15 -8.91 -4.43 -14.63
CA PRO A 15 -10.00 -5.26 -15.16
C PRO A 15 -11.11 -5.53 -14.14
N HIS A 16 -10.94 -5.18 -12.85
CA HIS A 16 -11.90 -5.43 -11.79
C HIS A 16 -12.58 -4.14 -11.35
N PRO A 17 -13.91 -4.15 -11.13
CA PRO A 17 -14.60 -3.00 -10.58
C PRO A 17 -14.10 -2.73 -9.15
N PRO A 18 -13.86 -1.44 -8.79
CA PRO A 18 -13.51 -1.04 -7.44
C PRO A 18 -14.55 -1.54 -6.42
N GLY A 19 -14.09 -1.86 -5.21
CA GLY A 19 -14.95 -2.32 -4.11
C GLY A 19 -15.34 -3.79 -4.15
N SER A 20 -14.96 -4.55 -5.18
CA SER A 20 -15.13 -6.01 -5.19
C SER A 20 -14.10 -6.72 -4.30
N ARG A 21 -14.50 -7.85 -3.69
CA ARG A 21 -13.58 -8.72 -2.94
C ARG A 21 -12.36 -9.12 -3.78
N ASP A 22 -12.59 -9.41 -5.06
CA ASP A 22 -11.53 -9.81 -5.97
C ASP A 22 -10.58 -8.66 -6.30
N ALA A 23 -11.07 -7.42 -6.44
CA ALA A 23 -10.19 -6.26 -6.58
C ALA A 23 -9.29 -6.06 -5.35
N MET A 24 -9.83 -6.27 -4.14
CA MET A 24 -9.05 -6.17 -2.90
C MET A 24 -7.99 -7.26 -2.80
N LEU A 25 -8.38 -8.53 -3.02
CA LEU A 25 -7.46 -9.66 -2.92
C LEU A 25 -6.38 -9.62 -4.00
N ASN A 26 -6.76 -9.37 -5.27
CA ASN A 26 -5.79 -9.20 -6.34
C ASN A 26 -4.89 -7.99 -6.10
N GLY A 27 -5.43 -6.91 -5.52
CA GLY A 27 -4.67 -5.72 -5.17
C GLY A 27 -3.56 -6.02 -4.14
N VAL A 28 -3.90 -6.72 -3.05
CA VAL A 28 -2.94 -7.04 -1.97
C VAL A 28 -1.92 -8.08 -2.44
N LEU A 29 -2.37 -9.15 -3.10
CA LEU A 29 -1.48 -10.21 -3.57
C LEU A 29 -0.54 -9.71 -4.66
N GLY A 30 -1.05 -8.89 -5.59
CA GLY A 30 -0.22 -8.28 -6.62
C GLY A 30 0.81 -7.33 -6.03
N LEU A 31 0.42 -6.45 -5.10
CA LEU A 31 1.37 -5.58 -4.39
C LEU A 31 2.51 -6.39 -3.74
N ALA A 32 2.19 -7.50 -3.09
CA ALA A 32 3.19 -8.35 -2.47
C ALA A 32 4.14 -8.99 -3.51
N GLY A 33 3.61 -9.39 -4.66
CA GLY A 33 4.39 -9.89 -5.80
C GLY A 33 5.41 -8.87 -6.29
N GLU A 34 4.97 -7.66 -6.63
CA GLU A 34 5.84 -6.60 -7.16
C GLU A 34 6.92 -6.18 -6.15
N VAL A 35 6.57 -6.12 -4.86
CA VAL A 35 7.54 -5.88 -3.78
C VAL A 35 8.59 -7.00 -3.74
N GLY A 36 8.19 -8.25 -3.98
CA GLY A 36 9.10 -9.39 -4.10
C GLY A 36 10.09 -9.24 -5.27
N GLU A 37 9.65 -8.71 -6.41
CA GLU A 37 10.51 -8.46 -7.57
C GLU A 37 11.53 -7.35 -7.31
N VAL A 38 11.11 -6.26 -6.64
CA VAL A 38 12.03 -5.22 -6.13
C VAL A 38 13.08 -5.83 -5.19
N VAL A 39 12.66 -6.67 -4.24
CA VAL A 39 13.56 -7.36 -3.30
C VAL A 39 14.54 -8.25 -4.05
N GLU A 40 14.08 -9.01 -5.04
CA GLU A 40 14.93 -9.91 -5.82
C GLU A 40 15.99 -9.14 -6.62
N ALA A 41 15.61 -8.02 -7.25
CA ALA A 41 16.53 -7.15 -7.98
C ALA A 41 17.65 -6.62 -7.07
N VAL A 42 17.30 -6.12 -5.89
CA VAL A 42 18.27 -5.62 -4.91
C VAL A 42 19.13 -6.76 -4.34
N LYS A 43 18.52 -7.90 -4.01
CA LYS A 43 19.23 -9.07 -3.47
C LYS A 43 20.30 -9.58 -4.44
N LYS A 44 19.96 -9.73 -5.72
CA LYS A 44 20.90 -10.12 -6.78
C LYS A 44 22.07 -9.14 -6.89
N HIS A 45 21.80 -7.85 -6.80
CA HIS A 45 22.86 -6.84 -6.85
C HIS A 45 23.79 -6.89 -5.63
N VAL A 46 23.22 -6.89 -4.43
CA VAL A 46 23.96 -6.75 -3.17
C VAL A 46 24.69 -8.04 -2.79
N PHE A 47 24.03 -9.20 -2.91
CA PHE A 47 24.55 -10.46 -2.37
C PHE A 47 25.15 -11.40 -3.41
N HIS A 48 24.75 -11.28 -4.68
CA HIS A 48 25.24 -12.17 -5.75
C HIS A 48 26.18 -11.47 -6.74
N GLY A 49 26.45 -10.17 -6.55
CA GLY A 49 27.41 -9.41 -7.36
C GLY A 49 26.95 -9.07 -8.78
N HIS A 50 25.65 -9.21 -9.08
CA HIS A 50 25.11 -8.79 -10.37
C HIS A 50 25.12 -7.25 -10.51
N ALA A 51 25.24 -6.74 -11.73
CA ALA A 51 24.97 -5.33 -12.00
C ALA A 51 23.48 -5.03 -11.73
N LEU A 52 23.18 -3.89 -11.12
CA LEU A 52 21.79 -3.46 -10.92
C LEU A 52 21.21 -2.95 -12.23
N ASP A 53 20.20 -3.65 -12.76
CA ASP A 53 19.39 -3.12 -13.85
C ASP A 53 18.42 -2.07 -13.32
N ARG A 54 18.78 -0.80 -13.51
CA ARG A 54 17.99 0.34 -13.07
C ARG A 54 16.70 0.50 -13.86
N GLN A 55 16.66 0.07 -15.13
CA GLN A 55 15.44 0.19 -15.93
C GLN A 55 14.42 -0.83 -15.49
N ALA A 56 14.84 -2.08 -15.25
CA ALA A 56 13.99 -3.09 -14.65
C ALA A 56 13.46 -2.63 -13.29
N LEU A 57 14.33 -2.13 -12.40
CA LEU A 57 13.90 -1.63 -11.08
C LEU A 57 12.88 -0.49 -11.15
N VAL A 58 12.98 0.40 -12.14
CA VAL A 58 11.97 1.46 -12.37
C VAL A 58 10.62 0.87 -12.78
N GLY A 59 10.63 -0.23 -13.55
CA GLY A 59 9.43 -1.03 -13.85
C GLY A 59 8.78 -1.55 -12.58
N GLU A 60 9.52 -2.33 -11.79
CA GLU A 60 8.99 -2.95 -10.56
C GLU A 60 8.46 -1.91 -9.55
N LEU A 61 9.16 -0.77 -9.39
CA LEU A 61 8.68 0.33 -8.55
C LEU A 61 7.41 0.99 -9.11
N GLY A 62 7.27 1.01 -10.43
CA GLY A 62 6.06 1.47 -11.12
C GLY A 62 4.88 0.53 -10.87
N ASP A 63 5.11 -0.78 -10.90
CA ASP A 63 4.08 -1.78 -10.65
C ASP A 63 3.65 -1.78 -9.17
N VAL A 64 4.60 -1.61 -8.24
CA VAL A 64 4.29 -1.32 -6.83
C VAL A 64 3.39 -0.09 -6.70
N LEU A 65 3.73 1.01 -7.38
CA LEU A 65 2.92 2.24 -7.33
C LEU A 65 1.52 2.04 -7.92
N TRP A 66 1.40 1.27 -9.00
CA TRP A 66 0.12 0.94 -9.62
C TRP A 66 -0.78 0.16 -8.66
N TYR A 67 -0.23 -0.86 -7.97
CA TYR A 67 -0.98 -1.62 -6.98
C TYR A 67 -1.37 -0.82 -5.74
N VAL A 68 -0.52 0.12 -5.29
CA VAL A 68 -0.90 1.06 -4.22
C VAL A 68 -2.07 1.95 -4.65
N ALA A 69 -2.03 2.49 -5.87
CA ALA A 69 -3.12 3.29 -6.43
C ALA A 69 -4.43 2.49 -6.55
N ARG A 70 -4.31 1.24 -7.01
CA ARG A 70 -5.42 0.29 -7.13
C ARG A 70 -6.06 -0.02 -5.77
N LEU A 71 -5.26 -0.32 -4.75
CA LEU A 71 -5.76 -0.57 -3.40
C LEU A 71 -6.44 0.67 -2.83
N ALA A 72 -5.83 1.84 -2.98
CA ALA A 72 -6.45 3.09 -2.58
C ALA A 72 -7.83 3.25 -3.26
N ALA A 73 -7.94 2.99 -4.56
CA ALA A 73 -9.22 3.04 -5.27
C ALA A 73 -10.23 1.98 -4.78
N ALA A 74 -9.78 0.74 -4.53
CA ALA A 74 -10.62 -0.36 -4.04
C ALA A 74 -11.25 -0.06 -2.67
N PHE A 75 -10.60 0.76 -1.84
CA PHE A 75 -11.08 1.21 -0.54
C PHE A 75 -11.70 2.62 -0.54
N GLY A 76 -11.82 3.27 -1.71
CA GLY A 76 -12.36 4.64 -1.80
C GLY A 76 -11.46 5.71 -1.16
N ILE A 77 -10.14 5.50 -1.18
CA ILE A 77 -9.12 6.36 -0.59
C ILE A 77 -8.42 7.14 -1.72
N SER A 78 -8.22 8.46 -1.53
CA SER A 78 -7.36 9.26 -2.41
C SER A 78 -5.90 8.89 -2.20
N LEU A 79 -5.18 8.64 -3.30
CA LEU A 79 -3.75 8.40 -3.25
C LEU A 79 -2.97 9.67 -2.83
N ASP A 80 -3.49 10.86 -3.16
CA ASP A 80 -2.91 12.13 -2.72
C ASP A 80 -3.01 12.28 -1.19
N ASP A 81 -4.16 11.94 -0.60
CA ASP A 81 -4.34 11.90 0.86
C ASP A 81 -3.36 10.93 1.54
N VAL A 82 -3.10 9.77 0.94
CA VAL A 82 -2.10 8.81 1.44
C VAL A 82 -0.71 9.44 1.45
N ALA A 83 -0.34 10.11 0.36
CA ALA A 83 0.95 10.78 0.24
C ALA A 83 1.11 11.92 1.26
N VAL A 84 0.12 12.80 1.38
CA VAL A 84 0.11 13.92 2.34
C VAL A 84 0.25 13.41 3.77
N ARG A 85 -0.58 12.44 4.17
CA ARG A 85 -0.51 11.86 5.52
C ARG A 85 0.83 11.19 5.81
N ASN A 86 1.45 10.58 4.80
CA ASN A 86 2.78 10.00 4.94
C ASN A 86 3.84 11.10 5.16
N LEU A 87 3.80 12.19 4.38
CA LEU A 87 4.71 13.32 4.54
C LEU A 87 4.56 13.97 5.92
N ASP A 88 3.33 14.24 6.38
CA ASP A 88 3.08 14.83 7.70
C ASP A 88 3.63 13.95 8.83
N LYS A 89 3.46 12.62 8.70
CA LYS A 89 4.01 11.64 9.63
C LYS A 89 5.54 11.67 9.61
N LEU A 90 6.16 11.72 8.44
CA LEU A 90 7.62 11.73 8.29
C LEU A 90 8.22 13.04 8.80
N GLN A 91 7.62 14.19 8.52
CA GLN A 91 8.06 15.50 9.02
C GLN A 91 7.98 15.57 10.54
N ARG A 92 6.93 15.03 11.16
CA ARG A 92 6.84 14.93 12.63
C ARG A 92 7.92 14.04 13.23
N ARG A 93 8.29 12.95 12.55
CA ARG A 93 9.34 12.02 13.00
C ARG A 93 10.75 12.55 12.77
N TYR A 94 10.93 13.33 11.69
CA TYR A 94 12.24 13.74 11.17
C TYR A 94 12.20 15.21 10.73
N PRO A 95 11.99 16.16 11.67
CA PRO A 95 11.81 17.57 11.33
C PRO A 95 13.04 18.20 10.65
N ASN A 96 14.24 17.66 10.96
CA ASN A 96 15.51 18.09 10.40
C ASN A 96 16.13 17.02 9.48
N GLY A 97 15.30 16.13 8.92
CA GLY A 97 15.75 14.96 8.17
C GLY A 97 16.06 13.75 9.06
N PHE A 98 16.51 12.66 8.43
CA PHE A 98 16.74 11.39 9.12
C PHE A 98 17.87 11.50 10.15
N SER A 99 17.63 10.98 11.36
CA SER A 99 18.68 10.72 12.35
C SER A 99 18.43 9.37 13.03
N SER A 100 19.51 8.66 13.36
CA SER A 100 19.43 7.37 14.07
C SER A 100 18.77 7.51 15.45
N GLU A 101 18.92 8.67 16.09
CA GLU A 101 18.30 8.98 17.37
C GLU A 101 16.77 9.10 17.25
N CYS A 102 16.28 9.90 16.30
CA CYS A 102 14.84 10.02 16.03
C CYS A 102 14.23 8.69 15.58
N SER A 103 14.99 7.84 14.89
CA SER A 103 14.56 6.50 14.49
C SER A 103 14.36 5.55 15.67
N ARG A 104 15.17 5.66 16.74
CA ARG A 104 15.04 4.86 17.96
C ARG A 104 13.96 5.41 18.89
N ASN A 105 13.85 6.73 19.01
CA ASN A 105 12.93 7.41 19.92
C ASN A 105 11.66 7.90 19.18
N ARG A 106 10.96 7.01 18.48
CA ARG A 106 9.78 7.40 17.71
C ARG A 106 8.62 7.77 18.64
N PRO A 107 8.03 8.97 18.53
CA PRO A 107 6.75 9.22 19.17
C PRO A 107 5.69 8.29 18.54
N GLU A 108 5.00 7.50 19.37
CA GLU A 108 3.91 6.63 18.90
C GLU A 108 2.81 7.47 18.22
N ASN A 109 2.12 6.86 17.25
CA ASN A 109 1.14 7.53 16.38
C ASN A 109 -0.07 8.07 17.17
N ALA A 110 0.03 9.28 17.74
CA ALA A 110 -1.11 9.99 18.36
C ALA A 110 -2.09 10.62 17.35
N ALA A 111 -2.06 10.24 16.08
CA ALA A 111 -2.83 10.89 15.01
C ALA A 111 -3.69 9.88 14.26
N ASN A 112 -4.79 9.45 14.88
CA ASN A 112 -5.90 8.81 14.16
C ASN A 112 -7.29 9.24 14.66
N SER A 113 -7.42 10.22 15.57
CA SER A 113 -8.73 10.63 16.12
C SER A 113 -9.34 11.90 15.52
N GLU A 114 -8.59 12.76 14.81
CA GLU A 114 -9.10 14.08 14.42
C GLU A 114 -8.70 14.52 13.01
N HIS A 115 -9.20 13.81 12.00
CA HIS A 115 -9.45 14.45 10.71
C HIS A 115 -10.73 13.88 10.10
N SER A 116 -11.81 14.64 10.27
CA SER A 116 -13.08 14.41 9.59
C SER A 116 -12.84 14.30 8.08
N PRO A 117 -13.40 13.30 7.38
CA PRO A 117 -13.32 13.25 5.92
C PRO A 117 -13.89 14.56 5.38
N ARG A 118 -13.04 15.37 4.72
CA ARG A 118 -13.55 16.50 3.94
C ARG A 118 -14.53 15.91 2.93
N SER A 119 -15.71 16.51 2.90
CA SER A 119 -16.92 16.05 2.25
C SER A 119 -16.73 15.76 0.75
N GLY A 120 -16.26 14.55 0.43
CA GLY A 120 -16.77 13.79 -0.70
C GLY A 120 -17.94 12.99 -0.16
N SER A 121 -19.16 13.47 -0.42
CA SER A 121 -20.40 12.83 0.00
C SER A 121 -20.38 11.32 -0.30
N ILE A 122 -20.42 10.50 0.74
CA ILE A 122 -20.75 9.07 0.66
C ILE A 122 -22.26 8.89 0.33
N ALA A 123 -23.03 9.99 0.26
CA ALA A 123 -24.40 9.98 -0.26
C ALA A 123 -24.40 10.36 -1.75
N ASP A 124 -25.11 9.56 -2.55
CA ASP A 124 -25.40 9.71 -4.00
C ASP A 124 -24.51 9.00 -5.01
N ALA A 125 -23.76 7.96 -4.61
CA ALA A 125 -23.58 6.82 -5.50
C ALA A 125 -24.87 5.97 -5.42
N GLY A 126 -25.80 6.23 -6.33
CA GLY A 126 -27.15 5.68 -6.34
C GLY A 126 -27.17 4.16 -6.12
N ALA A 127 -28.01 3.72 -5.18
CA ALA A 127 -28.64 2.41 -5.08
C ALA A 127 -27.96 1.26 -5.88
N SER A 128 -26.72 0.90 -5.54
CA SER A 128 -26.21 -0.44 -5.79
C SER A 128 -26.10 -1.12 -4.44
N GLN A 129 -26.97 -2.10 -4.23
CA GLN A 129 -27.02 -3.06 -3.12
C GLN A 129 -25.75 -3.06 -2.27
N GLY A 130 -25.87 -2.69 -0.99
CA GLY A 130 -24.77 -2.81 -0.03
C GLY A 130 -24.13 -4.18 -0.20
N VAL A 131 -22.84 -4.18 -0.58
CA VAL A 131 -22.09 -5.41 -0.83
C VAL A 131 -22.18 -6.21 0.46
N GLY A 132 -22.90 -7.33 0.39
CA GLY A 132 -22.96 -8.33 1.45
C GLY A 132 -21.59 -8.98 1.60
N LEU A 133 -20.61 -8.22 2.10
CA LEU A 133 -19.35 -8.75 2.58
C LEU A 133 -19.69 -9.61 3.79
N ARG A 134 -19.86 -10.92 3.54
CA ARG A 134 -19.83 -11.90 4.62
C ARG A 134 -18.46 -11.75 5.27
N LEU A 135 -18.47 -11.38 6.55
CA LEU A 135 -17.27 -11.44 7.36
C LEU A 135 -16.65 -12.84 7.22
N PRO A 136 -15.35 -12.94 6.89
CA PRO A 136 -14.70 -14.23 6.70
C PRO A 136 -14.89 -15.12 7.93
N SER A 137 -15.01 -16.42 7.72
CA SER A 137 -15.07 -17.41 8.79
C SER A 137 -13.80 -17.33 9.66
N PRO A 138 -13.84 -17.83 10.91
CA PRO A 138 -12.64 -17.89 11.75
C PRO A 138 -11.46 -18.58 11.05
N GLU A 139 -11.71 -19.67 10.33
CA GLU A 139 -10.67 -20.40 9.58
C GLU A 139 -10.08 -19.58 8.43
N GLU A 140 -10.92 -18.83 7.70
CA GLU A 140 -10.47 -17.94 6.62
C GLU A 140 -9.63 -16.76 7.17
N ARG A 141 -9.95 -16.28 8.36
CA ARG A 141 -9.16 -15.24 9.05
C ARG A 141 -7.82 -15.79 9.51
N ASP A 142 -7.81 -16.99 10.10
CA ASP A 142 -6.57 -17.62 10.57
C ASP A 142 -5.62 -17.93 9.40
N ALA A 143 -6.16 -18.39 8.27
CA ALA A 143 -5.37 -18.61 7.06
C ALA A 143 -4.80 -17.30 6.48
N PHE A 144 -5.59 -16.22 6.49
CA PHE A 144 -5.14 -14.90 6.05
C PHE A 144 -4.07 -14.32 7.00
N GLU A 145 -4.28 -14.41 8.31
CA GLU A 145 -3.31 -13.99 9.33
C GLU A 145 -2.00 -14.77 9.24
N LEU A 146 -2.07 -16.09 8.96
CA LEU A 146 -0.88 -16.91 8.73
C LEU A 146 -0.11 -16.45 7.49
N ALA A 147 -0.81 -16.20 6.38
CA ALA A 147 -0.21 -15.71 5.14
C ALA A 147 0.42 -14.31 5.31
N VAL A 148 -0.26 -13.40 6.01
CA VAL A 148 0.27 -12.06 6.34
C VAL A 148 1.51 -12.16 7.22
N ARG A 149 1.52 -13.06 8.20
CA ARG A 149 2.71 -13.30 9.07
C ARG A 149 3.89 -13.85 8.28
N GLU A 150 3.70 -14.78 7.35
CA GLU A 150 4.78 -15.31 6.52
C GLU A 150 5.38 -14.22 5.60
N ILE A 151 4.55 -13.34 5.05
CA ILE A 151 5.02 -12.19 4.25
C ILE A 151 5.75 -11.16 5.13
N ALA A 152 5.28 -10.91 6.35
CA ALA A 152 5.89 -9.94 7.27
C ALA A 152 7.24 -10.42 7.86
N VAL A 153 7.44 -11.74 7.99
CA VAL A 153 8.66 -12.33 8.58
C VAL A 153 9.88 -12.24 7.66
N VAL A 154 9.71 -12.02 6.34
CA VAL A 154 10.86 -11.81 5.43
C VAL A 154 11.63 -10.50 5.73
N GLY A 155 11.06 -9.57 6.51
CA GLY A 155 11.72 -8.33 6.93
C GLY A 155 12.36 -8.34 8.33
N GLY A 156 12.20 -9.42 9.08
CA GLY A 156 12.67 -9.55 10.46
C GLY A 156 13.74 -10.62 10.59
N GLY A 157 14.91 -10.39 9.99
CA GLY A 157 16.09 -11.18 10.32
C GLY A 157 16.41 -11.00 11.80
N GLU A 158 16.20 -12.05 12.59
CA GLU A 158 16.79 -12.17 13.91
C GLU A 158 18.31 -12.08 13.77
N GLY A 159 18.86 -10.99 14.28
CA GLY A 159 20.29 -10.84 14.57
C GLY A 159 20.58 -11.27 16.00
#